data_AF-A0A5J4DUY7-F1
#
_entry.id   AF-A0A5J4DUY7-F1
#
_cell.length_a   1.000
_cell.length_b   1.000
_cell.length_c   1.000
_cell.angle_alpha   90.00
_cell.angle_beta   90.00
_cell.angle_gamma   90.00
#
_symmetry.space_group_name_H-M   'P 1'
#
loop_
_entity.id
_entity.type
_entity.pdbx_description
1 polymer ?
#
loop_
_entity_poly.entity_id
_entity_poly.type
_entity_poly.pdbx_seq_one_letter_code
_entity_poly.pdbx_strand_id
1 'polypeptide(L)'
;MICVDIFLEHMDNPAKYEKAVDEYYKIYGTVFKFIRKKIDKNFSIFKSLPDVLAIFRYMKKNEQRFGMEIHMRDLMKIAKA
;
A
#
# COMPACT_ATOMS: atom_id res chain seq x y z
N MET A 1 -12.88 13.82 2.61
CA MET A 1 -11.97 13.29 3.65
C MET A 1 -12.17 11.79 3.56
N ILE A 2 -11.20 10.98 3.14
CA ILE A 2 -11.50 9.61 2.69
C ILE A 2 -12.32 8.77 3.69
N CYS A 3 -12.01 8.82 5.00
CA CYS A 3 -12.80 8.11 6.00
C CYS A 3 -14.25 8.61 6.13
N VAL A 4 -14.49 9.91 5.91
CA VAL A 4 -15.84 10.50 5.88
C VAL A 4 -16.56 10.08 4.62
N ASP A 5 -15.86 10.05 3.48
CA ASP A 5 -16.43 9.65 2.20
C ASP A 5 -16.86 8.17 2.24
N ILE A 6 -16.00 7.28 2.76
CA ILE A 6 -16.31 5.86 2.99
C ILE A 6 -17.44 5.68 4.02
N PHE A 7 -17.50 6.54 5.04
CA PHE A 7 -18.57 6.51 6.05
C PHE A 7 -19.93 6.83 5.43
N LEU A 8 -20.01 7.88 4.61
CA LEU A 8 -21.24 8.25 3.91
C LEU A 8 -21.77 7.12 3.02
N GLU A 9 -20.89 6.35 2.39
CA GLU A 9 -21.25 5.19 1.57
C GLU A 9 -21.78 3.98 2.36
N HIS A 10 -21.49 3.91 3.67
CA HIS A 10 -21.77 2.74 4.53
C HIS A 10 -22.49 3.12 5.83
N MET A 11 -23.22 4.24 5.84
CA MET A 11 -23.91 4.75 7.04
C MET A 11 -24.89 3.76 7.67
N ASP A 12 -25.49 2.90 6.85
CA ASP A 12 -26.46 1.88 7.25
C ASP A 12 -25.79 0.63 7.85
N ASN A 13 -24.47 0.47 7.69
CA ASN A 13 -23.77 -0.74 8.08
C ASN A 13 -22.35 -0.46 8.60
N PRO A 14 -22.19 -0.28 9.93
CA PRO A 14 -20.90 -0.02 10.56
C PRO A 14 -19.85 -1.10 10.27
N ALA A 15 -20.24 -2.38 10.19
CA ALA A 15 -19.30 -3.46 9.91
C ALA A 15 -18.74 -3.40 8.48
N LYS A 16 -19.56 -2.98 7.50
CA LYS A 16 -19.07 -2.74 6.13
C LYS A 16 -18.18 -1.51 6.06
N TYR A 17 -18.49 -0.46 6.81
CA TYR A 17 -17.64 0.72 6.93
C TYR A 17 -16.23 0.34 7.42
N GLU A 18 -16.13 -0.37 8.54
CA GLU A 18 -14.85 -0.82 9.10
C GLU A 18 -14.04 -1.62 8.08
N LYS A 19 -14.68 -2.58 7.40
CA LYS A 19 -14.03 -3.39 6.37
C LYS A 19 -13.55 -2.56 5.18
N ALA A 20 -14.32 -1.56 4.76
CA ALA A 20 -13.96 -0.68 3.65
C ALA A 20 -12.77 0.23 4.02
N VAL A 21 -12.74 0.74 5.25
CA VAL A 21 -11.59 1.49 5.79
C VAL A 21 -10.36 0.59 5.83
N ASP A 22 -10.46 -0.61 6.38
CA ASP A 22 -9.35 -1.56 6.46
C ASP A 22 -8.78 -1.89 5.08
N GLU A 23 -9.64 -2.15 4.08
CA GLU A 23 -9.17 -2.45 2.72
C GLU A 23 -8.51 -1.23 2.06
N TYR A 24 -9.04 -0.02 2.28
CA TYR A 24 -8.44 1.21 1.78
C TYR A 24 -7.02 1.43 2.34
N TYR A 25 -6.84 1.21 3.65
CA TYR A 25 -5.56 1.45 4.34
C TYR A 25 -4.63 0.23 4.35
N LYS A 26 -5.06 -0.93 3.86
CA LYS A 26 -4.27 -2.17 3.79
C LYS A 26 -2.89 -2.01 3.16
N ILE A 27 -2.78 -1.10 2.17
CA ILE A 27 -1.51 -0.82 1.50
C ILE A 27 -0.42 -0.36 2.47
N TYR A 28 -0.76 0.42 3.50
CA TYR A 28 0.19 0.88 4.51
C TYR A 28 0.74 -0.30 5.31
N GLY A 29 -0.10 -1.28 5.63
CA GLY A 29 0.33 -2.54 6.24
C GLY A 29 1.30 -3.32 5.36
N THR A 30 1.05 -3.38 4.04
CA THR A 30 1.96 -4.01 3.06
C THR A 30 3.31 -3.30 3.01
N VAL A 31 3.32 -1.97 2.92
CA VAL A 31 4.55 -1.15 2.93
C VAL A 31 5.30 -1.34 4.24
N PHE A 32 4.62 -1.32 5.38
CA PHE A 32 5.25 -1.51 6.69
C PHE A 32 5.90 -2.90 6.80
N LYS A 33 5.20 -3.96 6.39
CA LYS A 33 5.77 -5.33 6.36
C LYS A 33 7.01 -5.42 5.49
N PHE A 34 7.00 -4.77 4.32
CA PHE A 34 8.14 -4.69 3.42
C PHE A 34 9.34 -4.00 4.10
N ILE A 35 9.14 -2.81 4.68
CA ILE A 35 10.19 -2.04 5.37
C ILE A 35 10.73 -2.82 6.57
N ARG A 36 9.85 -3.42 7.38
CA ARG A 36 10.23 -4.19 8.56
C ARG A 36 11.12 -5.38 8.20
N LYS A 37 10.77 -6.16 7.16
CA LYS A 37 11.62 -7.28 6.67
C LYS A 37 13.04 -6.82 6.31
N LYS A 38 13.17 -5.60 5.77
CA LYS A 38 14.45 -4.99 5.42
C LYS A 38 15.26 -4.58 6.66
N ILE A 39 14.63 -3.94 7.64
CA ILE A 39 15.25 -3.59 8.92
C ILE A 39 15.74 -4.85 9.65
N ASP A 40 14.92 -5.90 9.68
CA ASP A 40 15.20 -7.17 10.36
C ASP A 40 16.26 -8.03 9.62
N LYS A 41 16.86 -7.53 8.52
CA LYS A 41 17.83 -8.23 7.65
C LYS A 41 17.36 -9.59 7.10
N ASN A 42 16.07 -9.91 7.21
CA ASN A 42 15.45 -11.13 6.69
C ASN A 42 14.80 -10.90 5.31
N PHE A 43 15.28 -9.88 4.58
CA PHE A 43 14.72 -9.50 3.30
C PHE A 43 15.19 -10.44 2.20
N SER A 44 14.22 -11.00 1.47
CA SER A 44 14.45 -11.73 0.24
C SER A 44 13.60 -11.10 -0.86
N ILE A 45 14.24 -10.69 -1.95
CA ILE A 45 13.58 -10.08 -3.12
C ILE A 45 12.51 -11.03 -3.68
N PHE A 46 12.82 -12.31 -3.82
CA PHE A 46 11.88 -13.32 -4.34
C PHE A 46 10.64 -13.47 -3.43
N LYS A 47 10.84 -13.49 -2.10
CA LYS A 47 9.72 -13.59 -1.14
C LYS A 47 8.92 -12.29 -1.01
N SER A 48 9.51 -11.17 -1.39
CA SER A 48 8.90 -9.83 -1.25
C SER A 48 8.36 -9.28 -2.58
N LEU A 49 8.55 -10.01 -3.69
CA LEU A 49 8.08 -9.61 -5.01
C LEU A 49 6.56 -9.34 -5.05
N PRO A 50 5.69 -10.14 -4.40
CA PRO A 50 4.26 -9.82 -4.33
C PRO A 50 3.99 -8.49 -3.63
N ASP A 51 4.69 -8.21 -2.52
CA ASP A 51 4.57 -6.96 -1.77
C ASP A 51 5.00 -5.76 -2.64
N VAL A 52 6.14 -5.88 -3.32
CA VAL A 52 6.68 -4.86 -4.25
C VAL A 52 5.69 -4.58 -5.39
N LEU A 53 5.12 -5.62 -6.00
CA LEU A 53 4.14 -5.45 -7.08
C LEU A 53 2.85 -4.78 -6.59
N ALA A 54 2.36 -5.13 -5.39
CA ALA A 54 1.20 -4.50 -4.80
C ALA A 54 1.44 -3.00 -4.53
N ILE A 55 2.60 -2.66 -3.96
CA ILE A 55 3.04 -1.29 -3.70
C ILE A 55 3.13 -0.51 -5.02
N PHE A 56 3.81 -1.06 -6.03
CA PHE A 56 3.93 -0.43 -7.34
C PHE A 56 2.57 -0.14 -7.96
N ARG A 57 1.67 -1.13 -8.04
CA ARG A 57 0.34 -0.95 -8.64
C ARG A 57 -0.48 0.12 -7.91
N TYR A 58 -0.43 0.13 -6.58
CA TYR A 58 -1.13 1.15 -5.80
C TYR A 58 -0.57 2.54 -6.09
N MET A 59 0.76 2.71 -6.03
CA MET A 59 1.39 3.99 -6.29
C MET A 59 1.13 4.47 -7.72
N LYS A 60 1.21 3.58 -8.72
CA LYS A 60 0.94 3.89 -10.13
C LYS A 60 -0.51 4.30 -10.39
N LYS A 61 -1.48 3.78 -9.65
CA LYS A 61 -2.87 4.24 -9.75
C LYS A 61 -3.12 5.60 -9.09
N ASN A 62 -2.22 6.03 -8.23
CA ASN A 62 -2.38 7.22 -7.40
C ASN A 62 -1.29 8.27 -7.67
N GLU A 63 -0.71 8.30 -8.88
CA GLU A 63 0.38 9.24 -9.23
C GLU A 63 0.02 10.70 -8.97
N GLN A 64 -1.24 11.08 -9.25
CA GLN A 64 -1.75 12.41 -8.95
C GLN A 64 -1.63 12.77 -7.47
N ARG A 65 -1.87 11.81 -6.56
CA ARG A 65 -1.74 12.00 -5.11
C ARG A 65 -0.28 12.18 -4.70
N PHE A 66 0.63 11.47 -5.35
CA PHE A 66 2.06 11.52 -5.05
C PHE A 66 2.78 12.69 -5.74
N GLY A 67 2.13 13.32 -6.73
CA GLY A 67 2.74 14.42 -7.49
C GLY A 67 3.96 13.98 -8.29
N MET A 68 4.08 12.70 -8.62
CA MET A 68 5.25 12.14 -9.31
C MET A 68 4.88 10.93 -10.17
N GLU A 69 5.64 10.73 -11.24
CA GLU A 69 5.57 9.51 -12.03
C GLU A 69 6.28 8.37 -11.31
N ILE A 70 5.60 7.23 -11.24
CA ILE A 70 6.05 6.04 -10.53
C ILE A 70 6.60 5.04 -11.53
N HIS A 71 7.88 4.74 -11.39
CA HIS A 71 8.55 3.72 -12.18
C HIS A 71 8.97 2.53 -11.30
N MET A 72 8.79 1.32 -11.83
CA MET A 72 9.20 0.09 -11.15
C MET A 72 10.70 0.08 -10.81
N ARG A 73 11.54 0.68 -11.67
CA ARG A 73 12.98 0.77 -11.45
C ARG A 73 13.34 1.46 -10.14
N ASP A 74 12.59 2.48 -9.74
CA ASP A 74 12.88 3.25 -8.52
C ASP A 74 12.46 2.48 -7.27
N LEU A 75 11.35 1.74 -7.34
CA LEU A 75 10.96 0.81 -6.29
C LEU A 75 11.96 -0.36 -6.14
N MET A 76 12.49 -0.86 -7.26
CA MET A 76 13.52 -1.91 -7.25
C MET A 76 14.85 -1.45 -6.67
N LYS A 77 15.23 -0.17 -6.81
CA LYS A 77 16.40 0.39 -6.11
C LYS A 77 16.24 0.28 -4.60
N ILE A 78 15.04 0.59 -4.09
CA ILE A 78 14.71 0.49 -2.66
C ILE A 78 14.71 -0.97 -2.18
N ALA A 79 14.27 -1.89 -3.03
CA ALA A 79 14.27 -3.32 -2.71
C ALA A 79 15.66 -3.97 -2.78
N LYS A 80 16.58 -3.45 -3.58
CA LYS A 80 17.94 -4.01 -3.74
C LYS A 80 18.96 -3.44 -2.75
N ALA A 81 18.85 -2.15 -2.43
CA ALA A 81 19.63 -1.49 -1.38
C ALA A 81 19.28 -2.05 -0.01
#